data_AF-A0A1H4GH49-F1
#
_entry.id   AF-A0A1H4GH49-F1
#
_cell.length_a   1.000
_cell.length_b   1.000
_cell.length_c   1.000
_cell.angle_alpha   90.00
_cell.angle_beta   90.00
_cell.angle_gamma   90.00
#
_symmetry.space_group_name_H-M   'P 1'
#
loop_
_entity.id
_entity.type
_entity.pdbx_description
1 polymer ?
#
loop_
_entity_poly.entity_id
_entity_poly.type
_entity_poly.pdbx_seq_one_letter_code
_entity_poly.pdbx_strand_id
1 'polypeptide(L)'
;MSNLRRPSRDNTYRSRYLHSSAWFGRRDRWFLDEEHRKGSVRCALCLGAGSRRSLELHHLDYRGVTQASHGWSAGEKHEDLTALHPRCHEYVHLLIERDRALSGFVSRRTASIQAIARLQAKIAHYIEASLEQQ
;
A
#
# COMPACT_ATOMS: atom_id res chain seq x y z
N MET A 1 0.51 -15.44 -2.37
CA MET A 1 1.88 -14.93 -2.07
C MET A 1 2.81 -15.18 -3.26
N SER A 2 2.86 -14.27 -4.22
CA SER A 2 3.80 -14.28 -5.36
C SER A 2 4.43 -12.88 -5.39
N ASN A 3 5.72 -12.61 -5.21
CA ASN A 3 7.00 -13.32 -5.43
C ASN A 3 7.33 -13.51 -6.91
N LEU A 4 7.85 -12.47 -7.59
CA LEU A 4 8.96 -12.58 -8.56
C LEU A 4 9.42 -11.21 -9.09
N ARG A 5 10.28 -10.52 -8.33
CA ARG A 5 11.41 -9.72 -8.86
C ARG A 5 12.63 -9.84 -7.91
N ARG A 6 13.72 -10.44 -8.41
CA ARG A 6 15.05 -10.70 -7.77
C ARG A 6 15.99 -9.47 -7.85
N PRO A 7 17.19 -9.40 -7.18
CA PRO A 7 17.88 -10.34 -6.28
C PRO A 7 18.30 -9.78 -4.88
N SER A 8 18.32 -10.68 -3.88
CA SER A 8 19.06 -10.82 -2.61
C SER A 8 19.81 -9.70 -1.86
N ARG A 9 19.93 -8.44 -2.33
CA ARG A 9 20.43 -7.32 -1.48
C ARG A 9 19.32 -6.63 -0.69
N ASP A 10 18.08 -6.68 -1.19
CA ASP A 10 16.90 -5.97 -0.67
C ASP A 10 15.94 -6.81 0.20
N ASN A 11 16.31 -8.06 0.55
CA ASN A 11 15.46 -8.91 1.39
C ASN A 11 15.42 -8.44 2.86
N THR A 12 16.32 -7.55 3.28
CA THR A 12 16.35 -7.02 4.65
C THR A 12 15.14 -6.12 4.95
N TYR A 13 14.65 -5.35 3.98
CA TYR A 13 13.42 -4.59 4.15
C TYR A 13 12.25 -5.54 4.45
N ARG A 14 12.03 -6.52 3.57
CA ARG A 14 10.85 -7.40 3.67
C ARG A 14 10.96 -8.34 4.86
N SER A 15 12.11 -8.96 5.07
CA SER A 15 12.31 -9.97 6.12
C SER A 15 12.69 -9.37 7.48
N ARG A 16 13.04 -8.07 7.57
CA ARG A 16 13.46 -7.44 8.83
C ARG A 16 12.74 -6.13 9.13
N TYR A 17 12.67 -5.17 8.20
CA TYR A 17 12.00 -3.88 8.47
C TYR A 17 10.51 -4.04 8.75
N LEU A 18 9.76 -4.77 7.91
CA LEU A 18 8.33 -5.00 8.09
C LEU A 18 7.97 -5.82 9.35
N HIS A 19 8.99 -6.39 10.01
CA HIS A 19 8.86 -7.11 11.29
C HIS A 19 9.52 -6.34 12.45
N SER A 20 9.97 -5.11 12.22
CA SER A 20 10.66 -4.30 13.22
C SER A 20 9.69 -3.46 14.06
N SER A 21 10.10 -3.13 15.29
CA SER A 21 9.39 -2.18 16.15
C SER A 21 9.23 -0.80 15.50
N ALA A 22 10.21 -0.37 14.69
CA ALA A 22 10.16 0.88 13.95
C ALA A 22 8.97 0.92 12.98
N TRP A 23 8.76 -0.16 12.22
CA TRP A 23 7.61 -0.27 11.33
C TRP A 23 6.29 -0.32 12.11
N PHE A 24 6.20 -1.13 13.16
CA PHE A 24 4.97 -1.21 13.96
C PHE A 24 4.60 0.15 14.57
N GLY A 25 5.57 0.87 15.14
CA GLY A 25 5.37 2.22 15.65
C GLY A 25 5.03 3.24 14.57
N ARG A 26 5.61 3.13 13.36
CA ARG A 26 5.25 3.98 12.21
C ARG A 26 3.82 3.73 11.75
N ARG A 27 3.42 2.46 11.67
CA ARG A 27 2.09 2.02 11.25
C ARG A 27 1.02 2.50 12.22
N ASP A 28 1.22 2.31 13.52
CA ASP A 28 0.26 2.75 14.52
C ASP A 28 0.10 4.27 14.51
N ARG A 29 1.21 5.03 14.43
CA ARG A 29 1.15 6.50 14.27
C ARG A 29 0.40 6.94 13.02
N TRP A 30 0.64 6.29 11.88
CA TRP A 30 -0.08 6.63 10.64
C TRP A 30 -1.59 6.52 10.81
N PHE A 31 -2.09 5.42 11.40
CA PHE A 31 -3.53 5.22 11.57
C PHE A 31 -4.14 6.23 12.54
N LEU A 32 -3.45 6.55 13.64
CA LEU A 32 -3.89 7.58 14.58
C LEU A 32 -3.96 8.96 13.91
N ASP A 33 -2.90 9.34 13.18
CA ASP A 33 -2.84 10.62 12.48
C ASP A 33 -3.92 10.72 11.40
N GLU A 34 -4.17 9.66 10.64
CA GLU A 34 -5.16 9.64 9.57
C GLU A 34 -6.59 9.71 10.13
N GLU A 35 -6.88 8.97 11.20
CA GLU A 35 -8.16 9.03 11.89
C GLU A 35 -8.40 10.43 12.47
N HIS A 36 -7.39 11.06 13.08
CA HIS A 36 -7.50 12.44 13.57
C HIS A 36 -7.77 13.45 12.45
N ARG A 37 -7.12 13.31 11.28
CA ARG A 37 -7.26 14.23 10.14
C ARG A 37 -8.57 14.08 9.38
N LYS A 38 -9.14 12.87 9.32
CA LYS A 38 -10.26 12.53 8.43
C LYS A 38 -11.52 12.06 9.15
N GLY A 39 -11.46 11.84 10.47
CA GLY A 39 -12.53 11.28 11.29
C GLY A 39 -12.79 9.77 11.07
N SER A 40 -12.35 9.21 9.93
CA SER A 40 -12.36 7.78 9.66
C SER A 40 -11.27 7.41 8.65
N VAL A 41 -10.72 6.22 8.78
CA VAL A 41 -9.75 5.67 7.81
C VAL A 41 -10.50 4.83 6.79
N ARG A 42 -10.23 5.06 5.50
CA ARG A 42 -10.87 4.34 4.40
C ARG A 42 -9.83 3.66 3.53
N CYS A 43 -10.18 2.50 2.99
CA CYS A 43 -9.38 1.83 1.97
C CYS A 43 -9.29 2.72 0.73
N ALA A 44 -8.07 3.01 0.28
CA ALA A 44 -7.85 3.82 -0.91
C ALA A 44 -8.40 3.19 -2.19
N LEU A 45 -8.58 1.86 -2.23
CA LEU A 45 -9.16 1.18 -3.39
C LEU A 45 -10.70 1.14 -3.32
N CYS A 46 -11.28 0.41 -2.36
CA CYS A 46 -12.73 0.17 -2.33
C CYS A 46 -13.53 1.24 -1.57
N LEU A 47 -12.87 2.23 -0.98
CA LEU A 47 -13.47 3.30 -0.17
C LEU A 47 -14.24 2.79 1.07
N GLY A 48 -14.23 1.49 1.37
CA GLY A 48 -14.78 0.95 2.62
C GLY A 48 -14.01 1.50 3.83
N ALA A 49 -14.74 1.87 4.87
CA ALA A 49 -14.16 2.27 6.15
C ALA A 49 -13.44 1.09 6.82
N GLY A 50 -12.44 1.39 7.65
CA GLY A 50 -11.72 0.39 8.41
C GLY A 50 -10.89 0.99 9.54
N SER A 51 -10.15 0.12 10.22
CA SER A 51 -9.27 0.49 11.32
C SER A 51 -7.88 -0.12 11.13
N ARG A 52 -6.95 0.22 12.02
CA ARG A 52 -5.64 -0.45 12.09
C ARG A 52 -5.70 -1.98 12.28
N ARG A 53 -6.87 -2.58 12.54
CA ARG A 53 -7.04 -4.04 12.61
C ARG A 53 -7.53 -4.67 11.32
N SER A 54 -8.24 -3.90 10.48
CA SER A 54 -8.83 -4.40 9.22
C SER A 54 -8.12 -3.87 7.97
N LEU A 55 -7.28 -2.85 8.12
CA LEU A 55 -6.50 -2.23 7.04
C LEU A 55 -5.00 -2.49 7.22
N GLU A 56 -4.33 -2.59 6.08
CA GLU A 56 -2.89 -2.64 5.94
C GLU A 56 -2.40 -1.34 5.32
N LEU A 57 -1.12 -1.01 5.55
CA LEU A 57 -0.48 0.11 4.88
C LEU A 57 0.30 -0.38 3.67
N HIS A 58 0.09 0.29 2.56
CA HIS A 58 0.79 0.12 1.31
C HIS A 58 1.77 1.27 1.13
N HIS A 59 3.04 0.96 0.90
CA HIS A 59 4.07 1.93 0.57
C HIS A 59 3.96 2.37 -0.89
N LEU A 60 3.64 3.65 -1.12
CA LEU A 60 3.81 4.30 -2.41
C LEU A 60 5.30 4.56 -2.68
N ASP A 61 6.07 4.76 -1.62
CA ASP A 61 7.51 5.00 -1.65
C ASP A 61 8.16 4.59 -0.34
N TYR A 62 9.46 4.32 -0.39
CA TYR A 62 10.26 3.78 0.70
C TYR A 62 11.31 4.79 1.17
N ARG A 63 11.35 6.00 0.56
CA ARG A 63 12.21 7.09 1.01
C ARG A 63 11.95 7.37 2.49
N GLY A 64 13.03 7.43 3.27
CA GLY A 64 12.96 7.63 4.72
C GLY A 64 13.12 6.35 5.55
N VAL A 65 13.03 5.16 4.95
CA VAL A 65 13.43 3.91 5.63
C VAL A 65 14.95 3.81 5.64
N THR A 66 15.56 3.78 6.81
CA THR A 66 17.02 3.63 6.97
C THR A 66 17.36 2.54 7.97
N GLN A 67 18.52 1.91 7.78
CA GLN A 67 19.08 0.93 8.72
C GLN A 67 20.35 1.51 9.35
N ALA A 68 20.39 1.60 10.67
CA ALA A 68 21.54 2.03 11.45
C ALA A 68 22.03 0.90 12.37
N SER A 69 23.16 1.12 13.06
CA SER A 69 23.74 0.16 14.01
C SER A 69 22.80 -0.21 15.16
N HIS A 70 21.90 0.68 15.55
CA HIS A 70 20.92 0.47 16.62
C HIS A 70 19.56 -0.08 16.13
N GLY A 71 19.41 -0.35 14.82
CA GLY A 71 18.18 -0.91 14.25
C GLY A 71 17.63 -0.12 13.05
N TRP A 72 16.34 -0.32 12.78
CA TRP A 72 15.64 0.37 11.70
C TRP A 72 15.06 1.71 12.14
N SER A 73 15.01 2.66 11.22
CA SER A 73 14.25 3.90 11.36
C SER A 73 13.21 4.01 10.26
N ALA A 74 12.02 4.46 10.64
CA ALA A 74 10.84 4.58 9.80
C ALA A 74 10.52 6.08 9.59
N GLY A 75 11.25 6.70 8.67
CA GLY A 75 11.15 8.13 8.33
C GLY A 75 10.26 8.42 7.11
N GLU A 76 9.48 7.46 6.63
CA GLU A 76 8.58 7.68 5.49
C GLU A 76 7.54 8.75 5.81
N LYS A 77 7.31 9.66 4.85
CA LYS A 77 6.29 10.70 4.99
C LYS A 77 4.91 10.08 5.10
N HIS A 78 3.96 10.85 5.63
CA HIS A 78 2.57 10.37 5.75
C HIS A 78 1.96 10.06 4.39
N GLU A 79 2.22 10.92 3.40
CA GLU A 79 1.76 10.74 2.01
C GLU A 79 2.47 9.61 1.24
N ASP A 80 3.50 8.98 1.81
CA ASP A 80 4.20 7.84 1.21
C ASP A 80 3.52 6.51 1.53
N LEU A 81 2.49 6.53 2.38
CA LEU A 81 1.72 5.39 2.83
C LEU A 81 0.23 5.61 2.52
N THR A 82 -0.47 4.52 2.21
CA THR A 82 -1.92 4.55 2.05
C THR A 82 -2.56 3.30 2.63
N ALA A 83 -3.78 3.42 3.16
CA ALA A 83 -4.48 2.28 3.76
C ALA A 83 -5.26 1.48 2.72
N LEU A 84 -5.14 0.15 2.78
CA LEU A 84 -5.88 -0.78 1.92
C LEU A 84 -6.41 -1.95 2.75
N HIS A 85 -7.58 -2.47 2.40
CA HIS A 85 -7.99 -3.78 2.88
C HIS A 85 -7.02 -4.86 2.33
N PRO A 86 -6.73 -5.95 3.07
CA PRO A 86 -5.75 -6.96 2.65
C PRO A 86 -5.96 -7.47 1.22
N ARG A 87 -7.21 -7.74 0.84
CA ARG A 87 -7.53 -8.19 -0.53
C ARG A 87 -7.38 -7.11 -1.58
N CYS A 88 -7.71 -5.86 -1.24
CA CYS A 88 -7.45 -4.71 -2.11
C CYS A 88 -5.94 -4.49 -2.31
N HIS A 89 -5.18 -4.67 -1.25
CA HIS A 89 -3.72 -4.57 -1.25
C HIS A 89 -3.09 -5.60 -2.19
N GLU A 90 -3.55 -6.86 -2.11
CA GLU A 90 -3.14 -7.92 -3.01
C GLU A 90 -3.46 -7.56 -4.48
N TYR A 91 -4.64 -7.03 -4.79
CA TYR A 91 -4.99 -6.64 -6.16
C TYR A 91 -4.09 -5.55 -6.73
N VAL A 92 -3.71 -4.56 -5.93
CA VAL A 92 -2.76 -3.52 -6.34
C VAL A 92 -1.42 -4.16 -6.70
N HIS A 93 -0.88 -5.02 -5.84
CA HIS A 93 0.38 -5.72 -6.12
C HIS A 93 0.30 -6.60 -7.36
N LEU A 94 -0.77 -7.40 -7.51
CA LEU A 94 -0.96 -8.26 -8.68
C LEU A 94 -1.03 -7.47 -9.98
N LEU A 95 -1.70 -6.31 -9.99
CA LEU A 95 -1.77 -5.46 -11.18
C LEU A 95 -0.41 -4.88 -11.52
N ILE A 96 0.32 -4.32 -10.54
CA ILE A 96 1.67 -3.79 -10.77
C ILE A 96 2.58 -4.89 -11.31
N GLU A 97 2.62 -6.06 -10.67
CA GLU A 97 3.49 -7.17 -11.08
C GLU A 97 3.23 -7.66 -12.51
N ARG A 98 1.96 -7.66 -12.94
CA ARG A 98 1.55 -8.14 -14.27
C ARG A 98 1.75 -7.09 -15.38
N ASP A 99 1.62 -5.81 -15.06
CA ASP A 99 1.78 -4.73 -16.04
C ASP A 99 3.25 -4.31 -16.17
N ARG A 100 3.86 -4.57 -17.33
CA ARG A 100 5.29 -4.24 -17.58
C ARG A 100 5.57 -2.74 -17.51
N ALA A 101 4.60 -1.90 -17.89
CA ALA A 101 4.75 -0.46 -17.80
C ALA A 101 4.74 0.02 -16.35
N LEU A 102 3.76 -0.43 -15.56
CA LEU A 102 3.69 -0.07 -14.14
C LEU A 102 4.90 -0.58 -13.37
N SER A 103 5.30 -1.81 -13.63
CA SER A 103 6.38 -2.43 -12.87
C SER A 103 7.78 -1.94 -13.28
N GLY A 104 8.01 -1.58 -14.54
CA GLY A 104 9.36 -1.36 -15.08
C GLY A 104 9.66 0.05 -15.61
N PHE A 105 8.64 0.83 -16.00
CA PHE A 105 8.85 2.08 -16.74
C PHE A 105 8.46 3.35 -15.97
N VAL A 106 7.88 3.20 -14.77
CA VAL A 106 7.49 4.34 -13.92
C VAL A 106 8.01 4.18 -12.50
N SER A 107 7.99 5.28 -11.75
CA SER A 107 8.33 5.25 -10.32
C SER A 107 7.36 4.36 -9.54
N ARG A 108 7.79 3.80 -8.39
CA ARG A 108 6.92 3.01 -7.50
C ARG A 108 5.64 3.75 -7.10
N ARG A 109 5.75 5.05 -6.81
CA ARG A 109 4.59 5.89 -6.48
C ARG A 109 3.64 6.00 -7.65
N THR A 110 4.16 6.32 -8.83
CA THR A 110 3.37 6.40 -10.05
C THR A 110 2.68 5.07 -10.34
N ALA A 111 3.40 3.95 -10.22
CA ALA A 111 2.84 2.61 -10.41
C ALA A 111 1.67 2.33 -9.47
N SER A 112 1.85 2.64 -8.18
CA SER A 112 0.84 2.39 -7.14
C SER A 112 -0.40 3.27 -7.32
N ILE A 113 -0.22 4.57 -7.59
CA ILE A 113 -1.33 5.49 -7.86
C ILE A 113 -2.11 5.05 -9.11
N GLN A 114 -1.41 4.73 -10.20
CA GLN A 114 -2.06 4.29 -11.43
C GLN A 114 -2.77 2.94 -11.26
N ALA A 115 -2.18 2.00 -10.52
CA ALA A 115 -2.81 0.71 -10.24
C ALA A 115 -4.10 0.87 -9.42
N ILE A 116 -4.07 1.68 -8.36
CA ILE A 116 -5.26 2.00 -7.56
C ILE A 116 -6.34 2.64 -8.44
N ALA A 117 -6.00 3.67 -9.21
CA ALA A 117 -6.95 4.37 -10.07
C ALA A 117 -7.59 3.44 -11.12
N ARG A 118 -6.81 2.56 -11.76
CA ARG A 118 -7.33 1.58 -12.72
C ARG A 118 -8.26 0.56 -12.09
N LEU A 119 -7.93 0.08 -10.89
CA LEU A 119 -8.78 -0.86 -10.16
C LEU A 119 -10.07 -0.18 -9.68
N GLN A 120 -10.02 1.08 -9.24
CA GLN A 120 -11.21 1.87 -8.91
C GLN A 120 -12.13 2.01 -10.12
N ALA A 121 -11.60 2.40 -11.28
CA ALA A 121 -12.37 2.51 -12.52
C ALA A 121 -13.02 1.17 -12.90
N LYS A 122 -12.28 0.07 -12.75
CA LYS A 122 -12.81 -1.27 -12.99
C LYS A 122 -13.97 -1.60 -12.05
N ILE A 123 -13.82 -1.34 -10.75
CA ILE A 123 -14.88 -1.58 -9.75
C ILE A 123 -16.13 -0.76 -10.07
N ALA A 124 -15.97 0.53 -10.36
CA ALA A 124 -17.08 1.42 -10.71
C ALA A 124 -17.86 0.89 -11.92
N HIS A 125 -17.15 0.50 -12.99
CA HIS A 125 -17.76 -0.07 -14.17
C HIS A 125 -18.55 -1.37 -13.88
N TYR A 126 -18.01 -2.26 -13.03
CA TYR A 126 -18.74 -3.47 -12.63
C TYR A 126 -20.01 -3.15 -11.82
N ILE A 127 -19.98 -2.14 -10.96
CA ILE A 127 -21.14 -1.73 -10.17
C ILE A 127 -22.22 -1.16 -11.10
N GLU A 128 -21.86 -0.25 -12.00
CA GLU A 128 -22.77 0.33 -13.00
C GLU A 128 -23.44 -0.75 -13.84
N ALA A 129 -22.66 -1.65 -14.44
CA ALA A 129 -23.18 -2.75 -15.24
C ALA A 129 -24.09 -3.72 -14.45
N SER A 130 -23.85 -3.88 -13.14
CA SER A 130 -24.69 -4.74 -12.28
C SER A 130 -26.02 -4.08 -11.90
N LEU A 131 -26.07 -2.74 -11.88
CA LEU A 131 -27.28 -1.98 -11.60
C LEU A 131 -28.20 -1.90 -12.83
N GLU A 132 -27.64 -1.86 -14.04
CA GLU A 132 -28.40 -1.86 -15.30
C GLU A 132 -29.10 -3.19 -15.60
N GLN A 133 -28.70 -4.27 -14.93
CA GLN A 133 -29.26 -5.62 -15.09
C GLN A 133 -30.39 -5.95 -14.11
N GLN A 134 -30.77 -5.02 -13.23
CA GLN A 134 -31.88 -5.16 -12.27
C GLN A 134 -33.11 -4.37 -12.73
#